data_AF-A0A2U1PRY7-F1
#
_entry.id   AF-A0A2U1PRY7-F1
#
_cell.length_a   1.000
_cell.length_b   1.000
_cell.length_c   1.000
_cell.angle_alpha   90.00
_cell.angle_beta   90.00
_cell.angle_gamma   90.00
#
_symmetry.space_group_name_H-M   'P 1'
#
loop_
_entity.id
_entity.type
_entity.pdbx_description
1 polymer ?
#
loop_
_entity_poly.entity_id
_entity_poly.type
_entity_poly.pdbx_seq_one_letter_code
_entity_poly.pdbx_strand_id
1 'polypeptide(L)' 'MSPVEQQCCRWLAQVDDECVCELLAHLPPFLARPIHEYTVRVAGSCNTTYTCAAQLRL' A
#
# COMPACT_ATOMS: atom_id res chain seq x y z
N MET A 1 3.52 9.96 -19.11
CA MET A 1 3.23 8.69 -18.46
C MET A 1 3.52 7.56 -19.43
N SER A 2 4.65 6.88 -19.24
CA SER A 2 5.10 5.76 -20.04
C SER A 2 4.13 4.57 -19.96
N PRO A 3 4.13 3.65 -20.94
CA PRO A 3 3.29 2.45 -20.90
C PRO A 3 3.49 1.60 -19.62
N VAL A 4 4.73 1.56 -19.12
CA VAL A 4 5.09 0.85 -17.88
C VAL A 4 4.45 1.50 -16.66
N GLU A 5 4.50 2.84 -16.55
CA GLU A 5 3.85 3.56 -15.45
C GLU A 5 2.32 3.36 -15.48
N GLN A 6 1.70 3.38 -16.66
CA GLN A 6 0.27 3.11 -16.81
C GLN A 6 -0.10 1.69 -16.35
N GLN A 7 0.71 0.70 -16.70
CA GLN A 7 0.50 -0.68 -16.27
C GLN A 7 0.67 -0.82 -14.75
N CYS A 8 1.70 -0.20 -14.17
CA CYS A 8 1.92 -0.18 -12.73
C CYS A 8 0.73 0.44 -11.98
N CYS A 9 0.25 1.60 -12.43
CA CYS A 9 -0.92 2.25 -11.82
C CYS A 9 -2.18 1.37 -11.87
N ARG A 10 -2.41 0.65 -12.98
CA ARG A 10 -3.53 -0.29 -13.09
C ARG A 10 -3.40 -1.47 -12.13
N TRP A 11 -2.19 -1.97 -11.90
CA TRP A 11 -1.96 -3.06 -10.95
C TRP A 11 -2.12 -2.59 -9.52
N LEU A 12 -1.56 -1.43 -9.15
CA LEU A 12 -1.71 -0.86 -7.81
C LEU A 12 -3.18 -0.64 -7.44
N ALA A 13 -4.02 -0.19 -8.38
CA ALA A 13 -5.46 0.02 -8.15
C ALA A 13 -6.27 -1.29 -7.93
N GLN A 14 -5.69 -2.46 -8.22
CA GLN A 14 -6.34 -3.77 -8.03
C GLN A 14 -5.87 -4.49 -6.76
N VAL A 15 -4.86 -3.96 -6.07
CA VAL A 15 -4.38 -4.54 -4.81
C VAL A 15 -5.27 -4.01 -3.68
N ASP A 16 -5.71 -4.91 -2.81
CA ASP A 16 -6.53 -4.54 -1.64
C ASP A 16 -5.68 -4.00 -0.49
N ASP A 17 -6.29 -3.16 0.34
CA ASP A 17 -5.68 -2.61 1.55
C ASP A 17 -5.12 -3.72 2.46
N GLU A 18 -5.91 -4.76 2.72
CA GLU A 18 -5.54 -5.86 3.63
C GLU A 18 -4.25 -6.56 3.20
N CYS A 19 -4.08 -6.81 1.90
CA CYS A 19 -2.88 -7.44 1.34
C CYS A 19 -1.62 -6.60 1.61
N VAL A 20 -1.71 -5.28 1.41
CA VAL A 20 -0.60 -4.36 1.70
C VAL A 20 -0.33 -4.28 3.19
N CYS A 21 -1.38 -4.22 4.01
CA CYS A 21 -1.25 -4.12 5.47
C CYS A 21 -0.62 -5.38 6.08
N GLU A 22 -1.00 -6.57 5.61
CA GLU A 22 -0.37 -7.83 6.03
C GLU A 22 1.11 -7.86 5.68
N LEU A 23 1.49 -7.42 4.47
CA LEU A 23 2.89 -7.32 4.09
C LEU A 23 3.67 -6.36 5.02
N LEU A 24 3.11 -5.18 5.31
CA LEU A 24 3.73 -4.19 6.19
C LEU A 24 3.80 -4.64 7.65
N ALA A 25 2.93 -5.55 8.09
CA ALA A 25 2.98 -6.14 9.43
C ALA A 25 4.21 -7.03 9.65
N HIS A 26 4.88 -7.49 8.59
CA HIS A 26 6.13 -8.25 8.67
C HIS A 26 7.38 -7.37 8.84
N LEU A 27 7.23 -6.04 8.76
CA LEU A 27 8.34 -5.13 8.99
C LEU A 27 8.84 -5.23 10.45
N PRO A 28 10.11 -4.86 10.70
CA PRO A 28 10.62 -4.77 12.06
C PRO A 28 9.72 -3.91 12.98
N PRO A 29 9.65 -4.20 14.29
CA PRO A 29 8.69 -3.57 15.20
C PRO A 29 8.69 -2.03 15.22
N PHE A 30 9.83 -1.39 14.91
CA PHE A 30 9.95 0.07 14.88
C PHE A 30 9.33 0.72 13.62
N LEU A 31 9.05 -0.07 12.58
CA LEU A 31 8.39 0.37 11.34
C LEU A 31 6.94 -0.11 11.24
N ALA A 32 6.60 -1.21 11.91
CA ALA A 32 5.24 -1.71 11.97
C ALA A 32 4.34 -0.73 12.74
N ARG A 33 3.25 -0.28 12.11
CA ARG A 33 2.25 0.59 12.72
C ARG A 33 0.87 -0.05 12.65
N PRO A 34 0.09 -0.08 13.74
CA PRO A 34 -1.22 -0.71 13.76
C PRO A 34 -2.27 0.05 12.95
N ILE A 35 -2.21 1.40 12.90
CA ILE A 35 -3.10 2.24 12.09
C ILE A 35 -2.23 3.20 11.30
N HIS A 36 -2.32 3.17 9.97
CA HIS A 36 -1.54 4.04 9.09
C HIS A 36 -2.11 4.09 7.67
N GLU A 37 -1.74 5.14 6.95
CA GLU A 37 -1.88 5.21 5.50
C GLU A 37 -0.54 4.94 4.84
N TYR A 38 -0.53 4.12 3.79
CA TYR A 38 0.65 3.84 2.98
C TYR A 38 0.39 4.27 1.54
N THR A 39 1.10 5.30 1.07
CA THR A 39 0.96 5.81 -0.30
C THR A 39 2.10 5.32 -1.18
N VAL A 40 1.77 4.56 -2.22
CA VAL A 40 2.69 4.27 -3.33
C VAL A 40 2.58 5.38 -4.37
N ARG A 41 3.71 6.01 -4.68
CA ARG A 41 3.82 7.09 -5.66
C ARG A 41 4.56 6.59 -6.89
N VAL A 42 3.86 6.51 -8.03
CA VAL A 42 4.48 6.17 -9.31
C VAL A 42 4.84 7.48 -10.01
N ALA A 43 6.01 8.02 -9.69
CA ALA A 43 6.56 9.26 -10.27
C ALA A 43 5.47 10.36 -10.45
N GLY A 44 5.36 10.95 -11.65
CA GLY A 44 4.33 11.92 -12.01
C GLY A 44 3.03 11.32 -12.55
N SER A 45 2.76 10.05 -12.26
CA SER A 45 1.72 9.26 -12.93
C SER A 45 0.49 9.02 -12.05
N CYS A 46 0.65 8.39 -10.90
CA CYS A 46 -0.44 8.12 -9.97
C CYS A 46 0.05 8.00 -8.53
N ASN A 47 -0.88 8.24 -7.59
CA ASN A 47 -0.71 7.93 -6.18
C ASN A 47 -1.83 6.97 -5.79
N THR A 48 -1.49 5.84 -5.20
CA THR A 48 -2.46 4.92 -4.58
C THR A 48 -2.19 4.90 -3.09
N THR A 49 -3.22 5.18 -2.29
CA THR A 49 -3.13 5.17 -0.83
C THR A 49 -3.90 3.97 -0.31
N TYR A 50 -3.22 3.14 0.47
CA TYR A 50 -3.80 2.01 1.19
C TYR A 50 -4.02 2.38 2.64
N THR A 51 -5.19 2.03 3.19
CA THR A 51 -5.56 2.39 4.56
C THR A 51 -5.55 1.17 5.46
N CYS A 52 -4.59 1.11 6.38
CA CYS A 52 -4.50 0.03 7.36
C CYS A 52 -5.24 0.42 8.64
N ALA A 53 -6.31 -0.32 8.94
CA ALA A 53 -6.99 -0.26 10.22
C ALA A 53 -6.27 -1.14 11.27
N ALA A 54 -6.51 -0.86 12.55
CA ALA A 54 -6.01 -1.71 13.62
C ALA A 54 -6.53 -3.13 13.40
N GLN A 55 -5.62 -4.07 13.14
CA GLN A 55 -5.95 -5.48 13.20
C GLN A 55 -6.25 -5.82 14.66
N LEU A 56 -7.54 -5.89 15.02
CA LEU A 56 -8.00 -6.59 16.21
C LEU A 56 -7.69 -8.07 15.98
N ARG A 57 -6.50 -8.51 16.38
CA ARG A 57 -6.21 -9.95 16.55
C ARG A 57 -6.98 -10.39 17.81
N LEU A 58 -8.22 -10.82 17.62
CA LEU A 58 -9.01 -11.53 18.63
C LEU A 58 -8.39 -12.91 18.91
#